data_AF-A0A5N8ZEW5-F1
#
_entry.id   AF-A0A5N8ZEW5-F1
#
_cell.length_a   1.000
_cell.length_b   1.000
_cell.length_c   1.000
_cell.angle_alpha   90.00
_cell.angle_beta   90.00
_cell.angle_gamma   90.00
#
_symmetry.space_group_name_H-M   'P 1'
#
loop_
_entity.id
_entity.type
_entity.pdbx_description
1 polymer ?
#
loop_
_entity_poly.entity_id
_entity_poly.type
_entity_poly.pdbx_seq_one_letter_code
_entity_poly.pdbx_strand_id
1 'polypeptide(L)'
;MANEHSQSESHSHPGPREYVIIGIILAVITAIEVGVFYLQLSTLIMSLILLGLSAAKFYLVIMYFMHLKFDDKRFLLLFVAPMIIMVSIMFVLLAVFLKFAD
;
A
#
# COMPACT_ATOMS: atom_id res chain seq x y z
N MET A 1 -10.04 -19.90 53.51
CA MET A 1 -10.74 -20.34 52.29
C MET A 1 -11.09 -19.09 51.50
N ALA A 2 -10.24 -18.71 50.54
CA ALA A 2 -10.53 -17.71 49.52
C ALA A 2 -9.49 -17.92 48.40
N ASN A 3 -9.83 -18.83 47.49
CA ASN A 3 -9.13 -19.04 46.24
C ASN A 3 -9.78 -18.08 45.24
N GLU A 4 -9.18 -16.92 45.02
CA GLU A 4 -9.68 -15.99 44.00
C GLU A 4 -9.16 -16.44 42.63
N HIS A 5 -10.07 -17.11 41.94
CA HIS A 5 -10.01 -17.45 40.53
C HIS A 5 -9.72 -16.21 39.67
N SER A 6 -8.64 -16.32 38.90
CA SER A 6 -8.56 -16.05 37.46
C SER A 6 -9.69 -15.23 36.83
N GLN A 7 -9.36 -14.02 36.39
CA GLN A 7 -9.72 -13.57 35.06
C GLN A 7 -8.75 -12.47 34.61
N SER A 8 -7.66 -12.90 33.99
CA SER A 8 -6.94 -12.06 33.04
C SER A 8 -7.91 -11.78 31.88
N GLU A 9 -8.62 -10.66 31.94
CA GLU A 9 -9.33 -10.12 30.79
C GLU A 9 -8.30 -9.82 29.70
N SER A 10 -8.11 -10.80 28.82
CA SER A 10 -7.54 -10.61 27.50
C SER A 10 -8.48 -9.70 26.72
N HIS A 11 -8.42 -8.40 26.98
CA HIS A 11 -8.98 -7.40 26.10
C HIS A 11 -8.31 -7.56 24.73
N SER A 12 -9.07 -8.13 23.80
CA SER A 12 -8.79 -8.17 22.38
C SER A 12 -8.75 -6.74 21.81
N HIS A 13 -7.70 -6.00 22.13
CA HIS A 13 -7.30 -4.88 21.31
C HIS A 13 -6.75 -5.46 19.99
N PRO A 14 -7.22 -5.01 18.81
CA PRO A 14 -6.62 -5.42 17.54
C PRO A 14 -5.11 -5.13 17.63
N GLY A 15 -4.33 -6.19 17.73
CA GLY A 15 -2.97 -6.07 18.26
C GLY A 15 -2.03 -5.43 17.23
N PRO A 16 -1.00 -4.68 17.68
CA PRO A 16 0.13 -4.24 16.86
C PRO A 16 0.76 -5.34 15.99
N ARG A 17 0.52 -6.59 16.36
CA ARG A 17 0.94 -7.81 15.66
C ARG A 17 0.51 -7.84 14.19
N GLU A 18 -0.70 -7.40 13.86
CA GLU A 18 -1.17 -7.45 12.47
C GLU A 18 -0.39 -6.46 11.59
N TYR A 19 -0.19 -5.23 12.08
CA TYR A 19 0.66 -4.22 11.43
C TYR A 19 2.10 -4.69 11.25
N VAL A 20 2.66 -5.40 12.23
CA VAL A 20 4.02 -5.96 12.13
C VAL A 20 4.10 -7.03 11.05
N ILE A 21 3.12 -7.92 10.96
CA ILE A 21 3.06 -8.95 9.89
C ILE A 21 3.01 -8.27 8.52
N ILE A 22 2.19 -7.24 8.36
CA ILE A 22 2.04 -6.51 7.11
C ILE A 22 3.32 -5.73 6.77
N GLY A 23 3.98 -5.14 7.77
CA GLY A 23 5.29 -4.51 7.61
C GLY A 23 6.35 -5.49 7.13
N ILE A 24 6.36 -6.73 7.63
CA ILE A 24 7.25 -7.79 7.15
C ILE A 24 6.95 -8.14 5.69
N ILE A 25 5.68 -8.26 5.32
CA ILE A 25 5.28 -8.51 3.92
C ILE A 25 5.80 -7.39 3.00
N LEU A 26 5.64 -6.13 3.40
CA LEU A 26 6.16 -4.97 2.65
C LEU A 26 7.69 -5.00 2.53
N ALA A 27 8.39 -5.39 3.60
CA ALA A 27 9.83 -5.54 3.59
C ALA A 27 10.28 -6.65 2.62
N VAL A 28 9.59 -7.79 2.60
CA VAL A 28 9.84 -8.87 1.64
C VAL A 28 9.60 -8.41 0.21
N ILE A 29 8.49 -7.73 -0.08
CA ILE A 29 8.23 -7.17 -1.42
C ILE A 29 9.36 -6.22 -1.84
N THR A 30 9.84 -5.39 -0.91
CA THR A 30 10.94 -4.45 -1.18
C THR A 30 12.26 -5.19 -1.43
N ALA A 31 12.56 -6.24 -0.69
CA ALA A 31 13.74 -7.08 -0.94
C ALA A 31 13.66 -7.77 -2.31
N ILE A 32 12.46 -8.22 -2.71
CA ILE A 32 12.22 -8.78 -4.05
C ILE A 32 12.45 -7.72 -5.12
N GLU A 33 11.93 -6.49 -4.97
CA GLU A 33 12.19 -5.42 -5.94
C GLU A 33 13.69 -5.15 -6.13
N VAL A 34 14.43 -5.07 -5.01
CA VAL A 34 15.88 -4.88 -5.04
C VAL A 34 16.55 -6.06 -5.74
N GLY A 35 16.13 -7.30 -5.45
CA GLY A 35 16.63 -8.50 -6.12
C GLY A 35 16.34 -8.51 -7.62
N VAL A 36 15.11 -8.15 -8.02
CA VAL A 36 14.69 -8.03 -9.42
C VAL A 36 15.52 -6.96 -10.12
N PHE A 37 15.85 -5.85 -9.46
CA PHE A 37 16.70 -4.80 -10.01
C PHE A 37 18.11 -5.29 -10.40
N TYR A 38 18.64 -6.30 -9.71
CA TYR A 38 19.92 -6.91 -10.05
C TYR A 38 19.84 -7.91 -11.20
N LEU A 39 18.66 -8.45 -11.50
CA LEU A 39 18.46 -9.28 -12.67
C LEU A 39 18.46 -8.34 -13.88
N GLN A 40 19.49 -8.42 -14.73
CA GLN A 40 19.63 -7.62 -15.95
C GLN A 40 18.60 -8.02 -17.02
N LEU A 41 17.32 -7.83 -16.70
CA LEU A 41 16.18 -8.06 -17.56
C LEU A 41 16.05 -6.92 -18.58
N SER A 42 15.27 -7.18 -19.62
CA SER A 42 14.88 -6.14 -20.58
C SER A 42 14.24 -4.95 -19.84
N THR A 43 14.64 -3.73 -20.20
CA THR A 43 14.23 -2.47 -19.56
C THR A 43 12.71 -2.34 -19.43
N LEU A 44 11.96 -2.80 -20.42
CA LEU A 44 10.49 -2.78 -20.41
C LEU A 44 9.91 -3.73 -19.36
N ILE A 45 10.40 -4.97 -19.32
CA ILE A 45 9.93 -6.00 -18.40
C ILE A 45 10.26 -5.61 -16.95
N MET A 46 11.49 -5.14 -16.73
CA MET A 46 11.93 -4.61 -15.44
C MET A 46 10.99 -3.50 -14.94
N SER A 47 10.71 -2.51 -15.80
CA SER A 47 9.88 -1.35 -15.44
C SER A 47 8.45 -1.77 -15.09
N LEU A 48 7.85 -2.70 -15.85
CA LEU A 48 6.51 -3.19 -15.56
C LEU A 48 6.44 -3.98 -14.24
N ILE A 49 7.45 -4.81 -13.96
CA ILE A 49 7.52 -5.59 -12.72
C ILE A 49 7.66 -4.63 -11.53
N LEU A 50 8.62 -3.72 -11.56
CA LEU A 50 8.83 -2.75 -10.47
C LEU A 50 7.61 -1.85 -10.27
N LEU A 51 6.96 -1.41 -11.34
CA LEU A 51 5.72 -0.64 -11.25
C LEU A 51 4.60 -1.45 -10.59
N GLY A 52 4.46 -2.72 -10.95
CA GLY A 52 3.48 -3.64 -10.35
C GLY A 52 3.73 -3.89 -8.86
N LEU A 53 4.97 -4.15 -8.48
CA LEU A 53 5.36 -4.35 -7.07
C LEU A 53 5.16 -3.07 -6.25
N SER A 54 5.49 -1.91 -6.81
CA SER A 54 5.25 -0.61 -6.18
C SER A 54 3.76 -0.33 -5.96
N ALA A 55 2.92 -0.60 -6.98
CA ALA A 55 1.46 -0.48 -6.86
C ALA A 55 0.89 -1.42 -5.78
N ALA A 56 1.39 -2.66 -5.70
CA ALA A 56 0.97 -3.61 -4.67
C ALA A 56 1.32 -3.11 -3.25
N LYS A 57 2.54 -2.58 -3.03
CA LYS A 57 2.92 -1.99 -1.74
C LYS A 57 2.03 -0.81 -1.39
N PHE A 58 1.79 0.08 -2.34
CA PHE A 58 0.92 1.23 -2.15
C PHE A 58 -0.49 0.82 -1.72
N TYR A 59 -1.08 -0.18 -2.38
CA TYR A 59 -2.37 -0.75 -2.00
C TYR A 59 -2.38 -1.31 -0.57
N LEU A 60 -1.35 -2.09 -0.21
CA LEU A 60 -1.20 -2.66 1.14
C LEU A 60 -1.08 -1.58 2.22
N VAL A 61 -0.31 -0.53 1.96
CA VAL A 61 -0.15 0.61 2.87
C VAL A 61 -1.47 1.34 3.07
N ILE A 62 -2.22 1.60 2.00
CA ILE A 62 -3.52 2.28 2.08
C ILE A 62 -4.52 1.44 2.87
N MET A 63 -4.62 0.16 2.54
CA MET A 63 -5.63 -0.72 3.15
C MET A 63 -5.35 -0.94 4.64
N TYR A 64 -4.08 -1.15 5.01
CA TYR A 64 -3.74 -1.56 6.37
C TYR A 64 -3.13 -0.43 7.21
N PHE A 65 -2.07 0.24 6.74
CA PHE A 65 -1.35 1.26 7.53
C PHE A 65 -2.12 2.59 7.63
N MET A 66 -2.89 2.97 6.60
CA MET A 66 -3.78 4.12 6.67
C MET A 66 -5.13 3.81 7.34
N HIS A 67 -5.28 2.62 7.94
CA HIS A 67 -6.46 2.18 8.69
C HIS A 67 -7.76 2.04 7.88
N LEU A 68 -7.78 2.27 6.56
CA LEU A 68 -9.00 2.22 5.74
C LEU A 68 -9.75 0.88 5.77
N LYS A 69 -9.09 -0.25 6.05
CA LYS A 69 -9.77 -1.55 6.21
C LYS A 69 -10.60 -1.61 7.49
N PHE A 70 -10.18 -0.88 8.52
CA PHE A 70 -10.78 -0.86 9.85
C PHE A 70 -11.65 0.38 10.11
N ASP A 71 -11.47 1.43 9.29
CA ASP A 71 -12.20 2.69 9.35
C ASP A 71 -13.33 2.81 8.31
N ASP A 72 -14.17 3.83 8.47
CA ASP A 72 -15.28 4.13 7.57
C ASP A 72 -14.81 4.49 6.14
N LYS A 73 -15.64 4.13 5.15
CA LYS A 73 -15.39 4.37 3.71
C LYS A 73 -15.16 5.85 3.33
N ARG A 74 -15.45 6.78 4.25
CA ARG A 74 -15.21 8.22 4.09
C ARG A 74 -13.72 8.55 4.04
N PHE A 75 -12.89 7.85 4.80
CA PHE A 75 -11.43 8.01 4.75
C PHE A 75 -10.86 7.50 3.42
N LEU A 76 -11.43 6.43 2.88
CA LEU A 76 -11.11 5.96 1.53
C LEU A 76 -11.47 7.01 0.48
N LEU A 77 -12.64 7.61 0.58
CA LEU A 77 -13.07 8.66 -0.35
C LEU A 77 -12.15 9.89 -0.30
N LEU A 78 -11.74 10.32 0.90
CA LEU A 78 -10.81 11.45 1.08
C LEU A 78 -9.42 11.18 0.48
N PHE A 79 -8.98 9.93 0.43
CA PHE A 79 -7.72 9.55 -0.20
C PHE A 79 -7.85 9.38 -1.72
N VAL A 80 -8.91 8.70 -2.17
CA VAL A 80 -9.11 8.34 -3.58
C VAL A 80 -9.52 9.56 -4.42
N ALA A 81 -10.30 10.48 -3.88
CA ALA A 81 -10.74 11.69 -4.59
C ALA A 81 -9.57 12.55 -5.11
N PRO A 82 -8.60 12.99 -4.27
CA PRO A 82 -7.44 13.74 -4.76
C PRO A 82 -6.52 12.89 -5.66
N MET A 83 -6.41 11.58 -5.42
CA MET A 83 -5.65 10.67 -6.29
C MET A 83 -6.21 10.65 -7.73
N ILE A 84 -7.53 10.54 -7.89
CA ILE A 84 -8.18 10.58 -9.21
C ILE A 84 -7.96 11.94 -9.88
N ILE A 85 -8.10 13.03 -9.12
CA ILE A 85 -7.86 14.38 -9.65
C ILE A 85 -6.41 14.51 -10.14
N MET A 86 -5.43 14.04 -9.37
CA MET A 86 -4.01 14.10 -9.73
C MET A 86 -3.73 13.30 -11.01
N VAL A 87 -4.21 12.07 -11.11
CA VAL A 87 -4.01 11.21 -12.29
C VAL A 87 -4.68 11.81 -13.52
N SER A 88 -5.90 12.34 -13.37
CA SER A 88 -6.63 13.02 -14.44
C SER A 88 -5.85 14.23 -14.97
N ILE A 89 -5.34 15.07 -14.08
CA ILE A 89 -4.52 16.23 -14.45
C ILE A 89 -3.25 15.80 -15.19
N MET A 90 -2.61 14.71 -14.76
CA MET A 90 -1.43 14.16 -15.42
C MET A 90 -1.73 13.75 -16.87
N PHE A 91 -2.86 13.06 -17.10
CA PHE A 91 -3.29 12.67 -18.43
C PHE A 91 -3.70 13.86 -19.30
N VAL A 92 -4.41 14.85 -18.73
CA VAL A 92 -4.78 16.08 -19.45
C VAL A 92 -3.54 16.84 -19.89
N LEU A 93 -2.55 17.01 -19.00
CA LEU A 93 -1.29 17.67 -19.33
C LEU A 93 -0.53 16.89 -20.41
N LEU A 94 -0.45 15.57 -20.31
CA LEU A 94 0.19 14.73 -21.32
C LEU A 94 -0.50 14.90 -22.69
N ALA A 95 -1.83 14.87 -22.75
CA ALA A 95 -2.58 15.08 -23.98
C ALA A 95 -2.36 16.48 -24.57
N VAL A 96 -2.27 17.51 -23.72
CA VAL A 96 -1.95 18.87 -24.13
C VAL A 96 -0.56 18.93 -24.75
N PHE A 97 0.48 18.42 -24.08
CA PHE A 97 1.84 18.43 -24.60
C PHE A 97 1.98 17.61 -25.89
N LEU A 98 1.32 16.46 -26.00
CA LEU A 98 1.33 15.65 -27.22
C LEU A 98 0.71 16.42 -28.40
N LYS A 99 -0.40 17.13 -28.19
CA LYS A 99 -1.04 17.94 -29.22
C LYS A 99 -0.18 19.14 -29.67
N PHE A 100 0.66 19.68 -28.78
CA PHE A 100 1.57 20.79 -29.10
C PHE A 100 2.96 20.33 -29.58
N ALA A 101 3.26 19.03 -29.51
CA ALA A 101 4.49 18.45 -30.00
C ALA A 101 4.41 18.02 -31.49
N ASP A 102 3.20 18.02 -32.07
CA ASP A 102 2.94 18.00 -33.51
C ASP A 102 2.96 19.44 -34.08
#